data_AF-A0A2P6GFE4-F1
#
_entry.id   AF-A0A2P6GFE4-F1
#
_cell.length_a   1.000
_cell.length_b   1.000
_cell.length_c   1.000
_cell.angle_alpha   90.00
_cell.angle_beta   90.00
_cell.angle_gamma   90.00
#
_symmetry.space_group_name_H-M   'P 1'
#
loop_
_entity.id
_entity.type
_entity.pdbx_description
1 polymer ?
#
loop_
_entity_poly.entity_id
_entity_poly.type
_entity_poly.pdbx_seq_one_letter_code
_entity_poly.pdbx_strand_id
1 'polypeptide(L)'
;ISIDTDGQWQSLCKVIGHPEWADDRSYATYKDRHQRHDFIDNAITAWTRERDKYEAMEILQSAGITSGAVQNSGDLLRDEQYQYRQFHRFFDHLKTGPFHHHAN
;
A
#
# COMPACT_ATOMS: atom_id res chain seq x y z
N ILE A 1 -1.94 -2.26 -2.72
CA ILE A 1 -0.92 -2.69 -3.70
C ILE A 1 -1.64 -2.83 -5.04
N SER A 2 -1.10 -2.30 -6.13
CA SER A 2 -1.67 -2.42 -7.49
C SER A 2 -0.67 -3.06 -8.43
N ILE A 3 -1.13 -3.96 -9.30
CA ILE A 3 -0.31 -4.69 -10.28
C ILE A 3 -1.01 -4.59 -11.64
N ASP A 4 -0.49 -3.73 -12.51
CA ASP A 4 -1.12 -3.40 -13.80
C ASP A 4 -0.31 -3.94 -14.99
N THR A 5 0.92 -4.40 -14.75
CA THR A 5 1.82 -4.91 -15.80
C THR A 5 2.43 -6.25 -15.41
N ASP A 6 2.82 -7.04 -16.41
CA ASP A 6 3.52 -8.31 -16.17
C ASP A 6 4.90 -8.08 -15.52
N GLY A 7 5.55 -6.94 -15.78
CA GLY A 7 6.77 -6.55 -15.08
C GLY A 7 6.54 -6.37 -13.57
N GLN A 8 5.45 -5.70 -13.18
CA GLN A 8 5.07 -5.58 -11.77
C GLN A 8 4.69 -6.91 -11.14
N TRP A 9 4.06 -7.82 -11.89
CA TRP A 9 3.80 -9.18 -11.44
C TRP A 9 5.09 -9.94 -11.12
N GLN A 10 6.06 -9.91 -12.04
CA GLN A 10 7.36 -10.55 -11.82
C GLN A 10 8.11 -9.96 -10.61
N SER A 11 8.06 -8.63 -10.44
CA SER A 11 8.59 -7.98 -9.25
C SER A 11 7.89 -8.45 -7.98
N LEU A 12 6.56 -8.53 -7.98
CA LEU A 12 5.79 -8.98 -6.82
C LEU A 12 6.18 -10.40 -6.43
N CYS A 13 6.20 -11.34 -7.38
CA CYS A 13 6.62 -12.73 -7.19
C CYS A 13 7.95 -12.82 -6.47
N LYS A 14 8.95 -12.03 -6.89
CA LYS A 14 10.27 -11.98 -6.25
C LYS A 14 10.20 -11.42 -4.83
N VAL A 15 9.47 -10.32 -4.64
CA VAL A 15 9.34 -9.64 -3.34
C VAL A 15 8.68 -10.55 -2.31
N ILE A 16 7.60 -11.25 -2.68
CA ILE A 16 6.82 -12.11 -1.76
C ILE A 16 7.39 -13.53 -1.62
N GLY A 17 8.56 -13.80 -2.20
CA GLY A 17 9.26 -15.08 -2.04
C GLY A 17 8.74 -16.23 -2.92
N HIS A 18 8.01 -15.91 -3.98
CA HIS A 18 7.47 -16.85 -4.96
C HIS A 18 7.96 -16.57 -6.40
N PRO A 19 9.29 -16.49 -6.66
CA PRO A 19 9.82 -16.17 -7.98
C PRO A 19 9.39 -17.19 -9.05
N GLU A 20 9.06 -18.42 -8.68
CA GLU A 20 8.58 -19.46 -9.58
C GLU A 20 7.23 -19.13 -10.25
N TRP A 21 6.41 -18.27 -9.63
CA TRP A 21 5.14 -17.83 -10.22
C TRP A 21 5.32 -16.85 -11.39
N ALA A 22 6.50 -16.26 -11.54
CA ALA A 22 6.80 -15.35 -12.65
C ALA A 22 6.78 -16.06 -14.01
N ASP A 23 7.21 -17.32 -14.04
CA ASP A 23 7.34 -18.13 -15.27
C ASP A 23 6.29 -19.25 -15.38
N ASP A 24 5.46 -19.44 -14.34
CA ASP A 24 4.42 -20.45 -14.34
C ASP A 24 3.24 -20.03 -15.23
N ARG A 25 2.92 -20.89 -16.21
CA ARG A 25 1.78 -20.72 -17.13
C ARG A 25 0.45 -20.56 -16.41
N SER A 26 0.36 -21.11 -15.19
CA SER A 26 -0.80 -21.00 -14.31
C SER A 26 -1.05 -19.59 -13.76
N TYR A 27 -0.10 -18.66 -13.94
CA TYR A 27 -0.20 -17.26 -13.54
C TYR A 27 0.07 -16.29 -14.71
N ALA A 28 0.13 -16.79 -15.93
CA ALA A 28 0.58 -16.03 -17.11
C ALA A 28 -0.34 -14.85 -17.43
N THR A 29 -1.66 -15.04 -17.34
CA THR A 29 -2.62 -13.96 -17.64
C THR A 29 -3.28 -13.41 -16.38
N TYR A 30 -3.83 -12.21 -16.47
CA TYR A 30 -4.69 -11.65 -15.42
C TYR A 30 -5.81 -12.62 -15.00
N LYS A 31 -6.44 -13.31 -15.96
CA LYS A 31 -7.50 -14.26 -15.68
C LYS A 31 -7.01 -15.45 -14.86
N ASP A 32 -5.82 -15.97 -15.19
CA ASP A 32 -5.23 -17.11 -14.47
C ASP A 32 -4.83 -16.71 -13.06
N ARG A 33 -4.26 -15.50 -12.89
CA ARG A 33 -3.96 -14.91 -11.58
C ARG A 33 -5.23 -14.73 -10.75
N HIS A 34 -6.31 -14.23 -11.35
CA HIS A 34 -7.60 -14.05 -10.68
C HIS A 34 -8.21 -15.38 -10.22
N GLN A 35 -8.11 -16.44 -11.03
CA GLN A 35 -8.56 -17.78 -10.62
C GLN A 35 -7.80 -18.32 -9.41
N ARG A 36 -6.62 -17.79 -9.13
CA ARG A 36 -5.73 -18.18 -8.03
C ARG A 36 -5.55 -17.08 -6.99
N HIS A 37 -6.43 -16.07 -6.98
CA HIS A 37 -6.29 -14.91 -6.12
C HIS A 37 -6.18 -15.29 -4.64
N ASP A 38 -6.89 -16.32 -4.17
CA ASP A 38 -6.75 -16.83 -2.79
C ASP A 38 -5.31 -17.20 -2.43
N PHE A 39 -4.57 -17.85 -3.33
CA PHE A 39 -3.16 -18.21 -3.08
C PHE A 39 -2.27 -16.97 -3.05
N ILE A 40 -2.53 -16.03 -3.97
CA ILE A 40 -1.79 -14.78 -4.09
C ILE A 40 -2.02 -13.91 -2.85
N ASP A 41 -3.27 -13.75 -2.43
CA ASP A 41 -3.68 -12.96 -1.28
C ASP A 41 -3.10 -13.54 0.01
N ASN A 42 -3.07 -14.88 0.14
CA ASN A 42 -2.43 -15.55 1.26
C ASN A 42 -0.92 -15.28 1.31
N ALA A 43 -0.22 -15.34 0.17
CA ALA A 43 1.20 -15.04 0.10
C ALA A 43 1.51 -13.57 0.41
N ILE A 44 0.72 -12.64 -0.16
CA ILE A 44 0.82 -11.20 0.16
C ILE A 44 0.55 -10.96 1.65
N THR A 45 -0.46 -11.62 2.22
CA THR A 45 -0.81 -11.49 3.65
C THR A 45 0.30 -12.03 4.55
N ALA A 46 0.86 -13.20 4.23
CA ALA A 46 1.98 -13.76 4.98
C ALA A 46 3.19 -12.82 4.95
N TRP A 47 3.54 -12.33 3.77
CA TRP A 47 4.67 -11.42 3.58
C TRP A 47 4.47 -10.07 4.29
N THR A 48 3.28 -9.48 4.19
CA THR A 48 2.99 -8.18 4.82
C THR A 48 2.89 -8.26 6.34
N ARG A 49 2.48 -9.40 6.92
CA ARG A 49 2.35 -9.57 8.39
C ARG A 49 3.66 -9.46 9.15
N GLU A 50 4.78 -9.72 8.49
CA GLU A 50 6.11 -9.71 9.11
C GLU A 50 6.76 -8.32 9.13
N ARG A 51 6.10 -7.29 8.56
CA ARG A 51 6.70 -5.98 8.27
C ARG A 51 5.81 -4.84 8.74
N ASP A 52 6.41 -3.70 9.04
CA ASP A 52 5.64 -2.47 9.21
C ASP A 52 5.04 -2.02 7.87
N LYS A 53 3.90 -1.31 7.92
CA LYS A 53 3.21 -0.86 6.71
C LYS A 53 4.04 0.10 5.83
N TYR A 54 4.90 0.92 6.43
CA TYR A 54 5.77 1.85 5.69
C TYR A 54 6.97 1.10 5.11
N GLU A 55 7.56 0.17 5.87
CA GLU A 55 8.62 -0.71 5.37
C GLU A 55 8.13 -1.55 4.17
N ALA A 56 6.95 -2.16 4.29
CA ALA A 56 6.33 -2.90 3.20
C ALA A 56 6.09 -2.03 1.96
N MET A 57 5.63 -0.78 2.17
CA MET A 57 5.44 0.19 1.10
C MET A 57 6.75 0.53 0.39
N GLU A 58 7.82 0.82 1.14
CA GLU A 58 9.13 1.17 0.60
C GLU A 58 9.75 0.03 -0.22
N ILE A 59 9.66 -1.22 0.28
CA ILE A 59 10.16 -2.39 -0.43
C ILE A 59 9.43 -2.58 -1.76
N LEU A 60 8.10 -2.48 -1.75
CA LEU A 60 7.27 -2.65 -2.95
C LEU A 60 7.53 -1.53 -3.97
N GLN A 61 7.59 -0.27 -3.53
CA GLN A 61 7.89 0.87 -4.41
C GLN A 61 9.30 0.76 -5.01
N SER A 62 10.29 0.33 -4.22
CA SER A 62 11.67 0.12 -4.68
C SER A 62 11.76 -1.00 -5.74
N ALA A 63 10.82 -1.95 -5.72
CA ALA A 63 10.67 -3.00 -6.73
C ALA A 63 9.85 -2.56 -7.96
N GLY A 64 9.46 -1.29 -8.05
CA GLY A 64 8.65 -0.73 -9.14
C GLY A 64 7.15 -1.05 -9.04
N ILE A 65 6.69 -1.51 -7.88
CA ILE A 65 5.28 -1.84 -7.62
C ILE A 65 4.58 -0.62 -7.02
N THR A 66 3.42 -0.27 -7.58
CA THR A 66 2.60 0.81 -7.04
C THR A 66 1.97 0.36 -5.71
N SER A 67 2.40 0.95 -4.59
CA SER A 67 1.87 0.67 -3.25
C SER A 67 1.79 1.91 -2.38
N GLY A 68 0.89 1.89 -1.41
CA GLY A 68 0.73 2.92 -0.39
C GLY A 68 0.34 2.29 0.94
N ALA A 69 0.91 2.78 2.03
CA ALA A 69 0.53 2.38 3.38
C ALA A 69 -0.86 2.94 3.71
N VAL A 70 -1.75 2.11 4.27
CA VAL A 70 -3.05 2.59 4.74
C VAL A 70 -2.82 3.40 6.03
N GLN A 71 -3.21 4.68 5.98
CA GLN A 71 -3.06 5.62 7.07
C GLN A 71 -4.37 5.75 7.84
N ASN A 72 -4.27 5.78 9.17
CA ASN A 72 -5.39 6.13 10.04
C ASN A 72 -5.37 7.64 10.36
N SER A 73 -6.44 8.15 10.98
CA SER A 73 -6.60 9.58 11.31
C SER A 73 -5.46 10.17 12.16
N GLY A 74 -4.76 9.34 12.95
CA GLY A 74 -3.60 9.76 13.74
C GLY A 74 -2.31 9.86 12.91
N ASP A 75 -2.18 9.05 11.86
CA ASP A 75 -1.03 9.08 10.94
C ASP A 75 -1.05 10.32 10.04
N LEU A 76 -2.25 10.75 9.61
CA LEU A 76 -2.48 11.94 8.78
C LEU A 76 -1.91 13.23 9.40
N LEU A 77 -1.96 13.35 10.73
CA LEU A 77 -1.41 14.52 11.46
C LEU A 77 0.13 14.60 11.40
N ARG A 78 0.80 13.48 11.09
CA ARG A 78 2.26 13.34 11.04
C ARG A 78 2.79 13.11 9.63
N ASP A 79 1.92 13.08 8.63
CA ASP A 79 2.30 12.83 7.25
C ASP A 79 3.00 14.07 6.63
N GLU A 80 4.23 13.87 6.13
CA GLU A 80 5.06 14.92 5.54
C GLU A 80 4.45 15.52 4.26
N GLN A 81 3.69 14.75 3.48
CA GLN A 81 3.00 15.21 2.29
C GLN A 81 1.84 16.16 2.65
N TYR A 82 1.13 15.88 3.75
CA TYR A 82 0.09 16.76 4.29
C TYR A 82 0.65 18.04 4.90
N GLN A 83 1.80 17.95 5.59
CA GLN A 83 2.53 19.12 6.09
C GLN A 83 3.04 20.01 4.96
N TYR A 84 3.63 19.41 3.91
CA TYR A 84 4.10 20.14 2.73
C TYR A 84 2.98 20.89 2.00
N ARG A 85 1.75 20.34 2.02
CA ARG A 85 0.57 20.95 1.36
C ARG A 85 -0.20 21.94 2.24
N GLN A 86 0.24 22.21 3.47
CA GLN A 86 -0.48 23.04 4.46
C GLN A 86 -1.96 22.67 4.59
N PHE A 87 -2.25 21.37 4.55
CA PHE A 87 -3.63 20.87 4.45
C PHE A 87 -4.45 21.16 5.72
N HIS A 88 -3.79 21.27 6.88
CA HIS A 88 -4.43 21.62 8.15
C HIS A 88 -4.32 23.13 8.42
N ARG A 89 -5.47 23.82 8.43
CA ARG A 89 -5.57 25.18 8.97
C ARG A 89 -6.14 25.12 10.37
N PHE A 90 -5.34 25.52 11.35
CA PHE A 90 -5.77 25.68 12.72
C PHE A 90 -6.57 26.98 12.84
N PHE A 91 -7.83 26.88 13.26
CA PHE A 91 -8.64 28.03 13.67
C PHE A 91 -8.75 28.03 15.19
N ASP A 92 -8.31 29.13 15.81
CA ASP A 92 -8.38 29.30 17.25
C ASP A 92 -9.76 29.89 17.61
N HIS A 93 -10.63 29.08 18.23
CA HIS A 93 -11.93 29.57 18.69
C HIS A 93 -11.93 29.73 20.22
N LEU A 94 -11.96 30.99 20.66
CA LEU A 94 -11.83 31.44 22.06
C LEU A 94 -12.94 31.01 23.05
N LYS A 95 -13.86 30.10 22.72
CA LYS A 95 -14.95 29.69 23.64
C LYS A 95 -15.18 28.18 23.79
N THR A 96 -14.49 27.36 23.03
CA THR A 96 -14.67 25.90 23.06
C THR A 96 -13.32 25.34 22.67
N GLY A 97 -12.64 24.63 23.59
CA GLY A 97 -11.34 24.02 23.32
C GLY A 97 -11.31 23.20 22.02
N PRO A 98 -10.14 22.80 21.52
CA PRO A 98 -9.94 22.42 20.12
C PRO A 98 -10.87 21.29 19.66
N PHE A 99 -11.62 21.52 18.56
CA PHE A 99 -12.43 20.52 17.86
C PHE A 99 -11.88 20.29 16.45
N HIS A 100 -11.71 19.02 16.07
CA HIS A 100 -11.39 18.61 14.70
C HIS A 100 -12.64 18.71 13.80
N HIS A 101 -12.59 19.52 12.74
CA HIS A 101 -13.62 19.59 11.72
C HIS A 101 -13.03 19.22 10.35
N HIS A 102 -13.55 18.14 9.74
CA HIS A 102 -13.27 17.79 8.35
C HIS A 102 -14.25 18.56 7.45
N ALA A 103 -13.75 19.37 6.51
CA ALA A 103 -14.57 20.03 5.49
C ALA A 103 -14.49 19.25 4.17
N ASN A 104 -15.66 19.00 3.59
CA ASN A 104 -15.87 18.34 2.29
C ASN A 104 -15.37 19.17 1.11
#